data_AF-A0A955Y0H3-F1
#
_entry.id   AF-A0A955Y0H3-F1
#
_cell.length_a   1.000
_cell.length_b   1.000
_cell.length_c   1.000
_cell.angle_alpha   90.00
_cell.angle_beta   90.00
_cell.angle_gamma   90.00
#
_symmetry.space_group_name_H-M   'P 1'
#
loop_
_entity.id
_entity.type
_entity.pdbx_description
1 polymer ?
#
loop_
_entity_poly.entity_id
_entity_poly.type
_entity_poly.pdbx_seq_one_letter_code
_entity_poly.pdbx_strand_id
1 'polypeptide(L)'
;VNGETAAALGDFDDAAYNCDTAIDEGTRSALLTSIYDPSNWLFSDDTTFTLPLAACTFVVSSESSCDEETTCNGNGTCTVEDICECDSNYYTGDCSVFCDAATSCNSHGTCTDEGICSCDGGWDGDACDVELTAGLQAGTIAFVGVNSTNPDIFAFTAIYDIPGDTTIYFTDNGWTAAGAFRANEGVISWHHDGTVSAGTTVTIDFNGGLFASVGTPAVESGSMAITATDEILAYIGTSGEPTFLAALNLGSATWDADSTSSSTSALPTGLTDGSTAVTLSNAEANTQYTCTLDEGTEEDLLTAINNASNWESSATPYTLGTCSITIVEPYDCDSLNGCNGTGQCIAQDTCECDDNYYTDDCSVMCSAETSCSSNGTCTDQGICSCDDDYYGDECDVFCAAETTCNGNGACTDEGACSCDDDYYTGDCSVMCAAETTCNGNGSCTEEGACSCDDGWDGSSCEIELSPALEPGSIAFVVVNTDNPDSFAFVTILDIPADTTIFLTDNGWHAEGGFRANEGVLAW
;
A
#
# COMPACT_ATOMS: atom_id res chain seq x y z
N VAL A 1 27.92 45.60 -23.81
CA VAL A 1 27.02 45.57 -24.98
C VAL A 1 25.92 46.59 -24.76
N ASN A 2 25.56 47.37 -25.79
CA ASN A 2 24.52 48.40 -25.63
C ASN A 2 23.17 47.72 -25.32
N GLY A 3 22.50 48.12 -24.24
CA GLY A 3 21.28 47.49 -23.73
C GLY A 3 21.48 46.29 -22.78
N GLU A 4 22.74 45.92 -22.47
CA GLU A 4 23.05 44.84 -21.51
C GLU A 4 24.05 45.29 -20.43
N THR A 5 25.08 46.07 -20.81
CA THR A 5 26.11 46.59 -19.89
C THR A 5 26.53 48.03 -20.18
N ALA A 6 25.81 48.72 -21.06
CA ALA A 6 25.99 50.13 -21.41
C ALA A 6 24.68 50.71 -21.97
N ALA A 7 24.41 51.99 -21.74
CA ALA A 7 23.28 52.71 -22.32
C ALA A 7 23.75 54.02 -22.97
N ALA A 8 23.09 54.41 -24.06
CA ALA A 8 23.25 55.70 -24.70
C ALA A 8 22.04 56.58 -24.34
N LEU A 9 22.27 57.59 -23.52
CA LEU A 9 21.21 58.41 -22.91
C LEU A 9 20.81 59.64 -23.73
N GLY A 10 21.50 59.95 -24.83
CA GLY A 10 21.22 61.12 -25.68
C GLY A 10 21.94 62.40 -25.22
N ASP A 11 21.66 63.53 -25.89
CA ASP A 11 22.27 64.85 -25.61
C ASP A 11 21.49 65.59 -24.51
N PHE A 12 21.31 64.98 -23.34
CA PHE A 12 20.71 65.64 -22.17
C PHE A 12 21.79 65.97 -21.14
N ASP A 13 21.65 67.12 -20.50
CA ASP A 13 22.61 67.61 -19.50
C ASP A 13 22.53 66.78 -18.20
N ASP A 14 21.35 66.29 -17.80
CA ASP A 14 21.21 65.43 -16.63
C ASP A 14 20.28 64.23 -16.82
N ALA A 15 20.61 63.12 -16.14
CA ALA A 15 19.85 61.87 -16.21
C ALA A 15 19.84 61.10 -14.87
N ALA A 16 18.69 60.52 -14.52
CA ALA A 16 18.58 59.60 -13.38
C ALA A 16 17.65 58.42 -13.69
N TYR A 17 18.00 57.23 -13.16
CA TYR A 17 17.16 56.05 -13.24
C TYR A 17 15.84 56.25 -12.48
N ASN A 18 14.73 55.89 -13.10
CA ASN A 18 13.39 56.11 -12.56
C ASN A 18 12.94 54.97 -11.64
N CYS A 19 13.30 55.02 -10.36
CA CYS A 19 12.90 53.98 -9.40
C CYS A 19 11.36 53.89 -9.20
N ASP A 20 10.59 54.92 -9.56
CA ASP A 20 9.13 54.89 -9.36
C ASP A 20 8.39 54.02 -10.39
N THR A 21 9.01 53.79 -11.55
CA THR A 21 8.38 53.06 -12.67
C THR A 21 9.19 51.89 -13.21
N ALA A 22 10.47 51.79 -12.83
CA ALA A 22 11.37 50.75 -13.28
C ALA A 22 11.67 49.73 -12.18
N ILE A 23 12.17 48.55 -12.55
CA ILE A 23 12.44 47.47 -11.60
C ILE A 23 13.67 47.82 -10.75
N ASP A 24 13.54 47.77 -9.43
CA ASP A 24 14.62 47.92 -8.45
C ASP A 24 14.83 46.67 -7.58
N GLU A 25 14.00 45.63 -7.72
CA GLU A 25 14.20 44.34 -7.05
C GLU A 25 14.08 43.16 -8.04
N GLY A 26 14.96 42.16 -7.95
CA GLY A 26 14.88 40.95 -8.76
C GLY A 26 16.24 40.30 -9.07
N THR A 27 16.26 39.41 -10.06
CA THR A 27 17.50 38.73 -10.45
C THR A 27 18.51 39.70 -11.08
N ARG A 28 19.81 39.37 -10.99
CA ARG A 28 20.91 40.13 -11.62
C ARG A 28 20.60 40.52 -13.08
N SER A 29 20.09 39.57 -13.86
CA SER A 29 19.82 39.79 -15.28
C SER A 29 18.65 40.76 -15.51
N ALA A 30 17.61 40.70 -14.66
CA ALA A 30 16.48 41.61 -14.72
C ALA A 30 16.88 43.05 -14.38
N LEU A 31 17.70 43.24 -13.34
CA LEU A 31 18.17 44.56 -12.93
C LEU A 31 19.05 45.22 -14.00
N LEU A 32 20.01 44.50 -14.58
CA LEU A 32 20.87 45.05 -15.65
C LEU A 32 20.06 45.41 -16.90
N THR A 33 19.12 44.55 -17.30
CA THR A 33 18.23 44.82 -18.44
C THR A 33 17.42 46.10 -18.21
N SER A 34 16.93 46.28 -16.98
CA SER A 34 16.14 47.47 -16.61
C SER A 34 16.99 48.75 -16.59
N ILE A 35 18.18 48.71 -15.97
CA ILE A 35 19.07 49.89 -15.85
C ILE A 35 19.56 50.36 -17.22
N TYR A 36 19.85 49.45 -18.15
CA TYR A 36 20.37 49.83 -19.47
C TYR A 36 19.30 50.09 -20.53
N ASP A 37 18.01 50.06 -20.16
CA ASP A 37 16.90 50.52 -21.01
C ASP A 37 16.69 52.04 -20.82
N PRO A 38 16.94 52.88 -21.86
CA PRO A 38 16.76 54.33 -21.76
C PRO A 38 15.32 54.77 -21.46
N SER A 39 14.31 53.92 -21.67
CA SER A 39 12.93 54.24 -21.32
C SER A 39 12.67 54.29 -19.81
N ASN A 40 13.57 53.72 -19.02
CA ASN A 40 13.54 53.73 -17.56
C ASN A 40 14.29 54.93 -16.95
N TRP A 41 14.73 55.90 -17.75
CA TRP A 41 15.48 57.08 -17.28
C TRP A 41 14.65 58.36 -17.39
N LEU A 42 14.82 59.23 -16.40
CA LEU A 42 14.36 60.62 -16.39
C LEU A 42 15.47 61.52 -16.92
N PHE A 43 15.10 62.50 -17.77
CA PHE A 43 16.04 63.43 -18.40
C PHE A 43 15.68 64.90 -18.10
N SER A 44 16.69 65.75 -17.92
CA SER A 44 16.56 67.19 -17.69
C SER A 44 17.60 67.97 -18.50
N ASP A 45 17.22 69.15 -18.97
CA ASP A 45 18.05 70.12 -19.72
C ASP A 45 17.98 71.52 -19.04
N ASP A 46 17.57 71.54 -17.77
CA ASP A 46 17.33 72.76 -16.99
C ASP A 46 18.53 73.07 -16.09
N THR A 47 18.97 74.34 -16.06
CA THR A 47 20.11 74.88 -15.27
C THR A 47 20.03 74.77 -13.73
N THR A 48 18.99 74.10 -13.21
CA THR A 48 18.82 73.83 -11.77
C THR A 48 18.20 72.45 -11.61
N PHE A 49 19.07 71.46 -11.42
CA PHE A 49 18.72 70.08 -11.14
C PHE A 49 17.81 69.91 -9.90
N THR A 50 16.54 69.54 -10.12
CA THR A 50 15.67 68.96 -9.07
C THR A 50 15.06 67.65 -9.57
N LEU A 51 15.89 66.62 -9.74
CA LEU A 51 15.40 65.24 -9.81
C LEU A 51 15.13 64.72 -8.38
N PRO A 52 14.13 63.84 -8.19
CA PRO A 52 13.90 63.25 -6.88
C PRO A 52 15.12 62.41 -6.52
N LEU A 53 15.89 62.86 -5.53
CA LEU A 53 16.93 62.09 -4.84
C LEU A 53 16.32 60.94 -4.02
N ALA A 54 15.36 60.21 -4.57
CA ALA A 54 15.00 58.91 -4.05
C ALA A 54 16.14 57.97 -4.47
N ALA A 55 17.10 57.74 -3.58
CA ALA A 55 18.12 56.72 -3.80
C ALA A 55 17.41 55.37 -3.96
N CYS A 56 17.40 54.79 -5.16
CA CYS A 56 16.86 53.45 -5.34
C CYS A 56 17.62 52.49 -4.41
N THR A 57 16.90 51.59 -3.73
CA THR A 57 17.53 50.48 -3.00
C THR A 57 17.37 49.24 -3.85
N PHE A 58 18.46 48.70 -4.37
CA PHE A 58 18.41 47.52 -5.23
C PHE A 58 18.45 46.24 -4.39
N VAL A 59 17.48 45.33 -4.57
CA VAL A 59 17.42 44.04 -3.86
C VAL A 59 17.54 42.88 -4.84
N VAL A 60 18.42 41.91 -4.55
CA VAL A 60 18.65 40.72 -5.37
C VAL A 60 18.12 39.48 -4.65
N SER A 61 17.21 38.70 -5.27
CA SER A 61 16.48 37.58 -4.63
C SER A 61 16.82 36.18 -5.20
N SER A 62 16.57 35.11 -4.40
CA SER A 62 16.64 33.67 -4.76
C SER A 62 15.25 32.95 -4.66
N GLU A 63 14.98 31.87 -5.42
CA GLU A 63 13.63 31.22 -5.62
C GLU A 63 13.13 30.21 -4.51
N SER A 64 11.84 29.76 -4.54
CA SER A 64 11.07 28.99 -3.50
C SER A 64 10.55 27.56 -3.88
N SER A 65 10.04 26.76 -2.89
CA SER A 65 10.04 25.26 -2.76
C SER A 65 8.70 24.45 -2.80
N CYS A 66 8.34 23.75 -3.88
CA CYS A 66 7.35 22.64 -3.84
C CYS A 66 7.85 21.51 -4.76
N ASP A 67 7.82 20.26 -4.30
CA ASP A 67 8.54 19.13 -4.91
C ASP A 67 7.65 17.87 -4.99
N GLU A 68 7.52 17.31 -6.20
CA GLU A 68 6.61 16.20 -6.56
C GLU A 68 7.08 14.83 -6.03
N GLU A 69 8.40 14.65 -5.86
CA GLU A 69 9.02 13.44 -5.31
C GLU A 69 8.68 13.29 -3.83
N THR A 70 8.80 14.39 -3.09
CA THR A 70 8.64 14.37 -1.62
C THR A 70 7.20 14.52 -1.14
N THR A 71 6.33 15.19 -1.92
CA THR A 71 4.96 15.50 -1.47
C THR A 71 3.93 14.47 -1.94
N CYS A 72 4.10 13.91 -3.14
CA CYS A 72 3.15 12.97 -3.75
C CYS A 72 3.76 11.59 -4.03
N ASN A 73 4.87 11.26 -3.36
CA ASN A 73 5.63 10.02 -3.51
C ASN A 73 5.98 9.68 -4.97
N GLY A 74 6.09 10.70 -5.83
CA GLY A 74 6.32 10.54 -7.27
C GLY A 74 5.17 9.93 -8.07
N ASN A 75 3.99 9.66 -7.46
CA ASN A 75 2.85 8.99 -8.09
C ASN A 75 1.63 9.93 -8.25
N GLY A 76 1.87 11.23 -8.35
CA GLY A 76 0.81 12.22 -8.53
C GLY A 76 1.36 13.60 -8.83
N THR A 77 0.47 14.50 -9.23
CA THR A 77 0.81 15.91 -9.48
C THR A 77 0.49 16.77 -8.27
N CYS A 78 1.47 17.58 -7.85
CA CYS A 78 1.32 18.46 -6.69
C CYS A 78 0.71 19.80 -7.11
N THR A 79 -0.32 20.23 -6.39
CA THR A 79 -0.98 21.53 -6.64
C THR A 79 -0.44 22.61 -5.69
N VAL A 80 -0.71 23.88 -6.01
CA VAL A 80 -0.24 25.06 -5.24
C VAL A 80 -0.78 25.15 -3.79
N GLU A 81 -1.56 24.16 -3.34
CA GLU A 81 -2.06 24.02 -1.96
C GLU A 81 -1.49 22.77 -1.25
N ASP A 82 -0.42 22.15 -1.76
CA ASP A 82 0.18 20.90 -1.25
C ASP A 82 -0.81 19.71 -1.23
N ILE A 83 -1.75 19.69 -2.19
CA ILE A 83 -2.71 18.60 -2.40
C ILE A 83 -2.28 17.81 -3.64
N CYS A 84 -2.21 16.49 -3.50
CA CYS A 84 -1.84 15.57 -4.59
C CYS A 84 -3.06 15.13 -5.39
N GLU A 85 -2.96 15.24 -6.72
CA GLU A 85 -3.84 14.55 -7.66
C GLU A 85 -3.12 13.28 -8.13
N CYS A 86 -3.55 12.12 -7.61
CA CYS A 86 -2.87 10.85 -7.84
C CYS A 86 -3.02 10.32 -9.26
N ASP A 87 -1.94 9.70 -9.74
CA ASP A 87 -1.93 8.95 -10.98
C ASP A 87 -2.85 7.72 -10.90
N SER A 88 -3.20 7.18 -12.07
CA SER A 88 -4.13 6.04 -12.14
C SER A 88 -3.62 4.85 -11.32
N ASN A 89 -4.54 4.23 -10.58
CA ASN A 89 -4.30 3.12 -9.64
C ASN A 89 -3.56 3.50 -8.35
N TYR A 90 -3.29 4.79 -8.09
CA TYR A 90 -2.81 5.26 -6.79
C TYR A 90 -3.93 5.96 -6.02
N TYR A 91 -4.01 5.67 -4.73
CA TYR A 91 -5.04 6.12 -3.79
C TYR A 91 -4.38 6.78 -2.58
N THR A 92 -5.19 7.22 -1.62
CA THR A 92 -4.83 8.03 -0.44
C THR A 92 -4.42 9.48 -0.77
N GLY A 93 -4.31 10.31 0.28
CA GLY A 93 -4.06 11.75 0.13
C GLY A 93 -2.65 12.12 -0.35
N ASP A 94 -1.72 11.17 -0.29
CA ASP A 94 -0.31 11.30 -0.67
C ASP A 94 0.12 10.35 -1.80
N CYS A 95 -0.84 9.65 -2.42
CA CYS A 95 -0.61 8.73 -3.54
C CYS A 95 0.33 7.56 -3.21
N SER A 96 0.30 7.07 -1.98
CA SER A 96 1.19 6.00 -1.51
C SER A 96 0.64 4.59 -1.75
N VAL A 97 -0.68 4.43 -1.89
CA VAL A 97 -1.32 3.11 -2.00
C VAL A 97 -1.63 2.77 -3.45
N PHE A 98 -1.05 1.68 -3.97
CA PHE A 98 -1.33 1.18 -5.31
C PHE A 98 -2.38 0.06 -5.29
N CYS A 99 -3.43 0.18 -6.12
CA CYS A 99 -4.40 -0.89 -6.35
C CYS A 99 -4.87 -0.93 -7.81
N ASP A 100 -4.65 -2.07 -8.46
CA ASP A 100 -5.18 -2.40 -9.78
C ASP A 100 -6.07 -3.64 -9.67
N ALA A 101 -7.32 -3.55 -10.15
CA ALA A 101 -8.27 -4.66 -10.01
C ALA A 101 -7.80 -5.97 -10.69
N ALA A 102 -7.01 -5.87 -11.77
CA ALA A 102 -6.52 -7.04 -12.49
C ALA A 102 -5.35 -7.71 -11.78
N THR A 103 -4.45 -6.94 -11.17
CA THR A 103 -3.23 -7.48 -10.55
C THR A 103 -3.24 -7.49 -9.02
N SER A 104 -3.77 -6.46 -8.37
CA SER A 104 -3.88 -6.38 -6.90
C SER A 104 -5.05 -7.21 -6.38
N CYS A 105 -6.17 -7.22 -7.10
CA CYS A 105 -7.37 -8.01 -6.74
C CYS A 105 -7.52 -9.27 -7.58
N ASN A 106 -6.44 -9.72 -8.23
CA ASN A 106 -6.38 -10.93 -9.07
C ASN A 106 -7.48 -11.08 -10.13
N SER A 107 -8.07 -9.96 -10.61
CA SER A 107 -9.25 -9.96 -11.47
C SER A 107 -10.51 -10.59 -10.87
N HIS A 108 -10.52 -10.78 -9.55
CA HIS A 108 -11.58 -11.37 -8.73
C HIS A 108 -12.13 -10.37 -7.72
N GLY A 109 -11.95 -9.07 -7.95
CA GLY A 109 -12.46 -8.00 -7.11
C GLY A 109 -12.26 -6.63 -7.73
N THR A 110 -12.66 -5.59 -6.99
CA THR A 110 -12.54 -4.18 -7.39
C THR A 110 -11.87 -3.35 -6.31
N CYS A 111 -11.07 -2.35 -6.70
CA CYS A 111 -10.43 -1.42 -5.76
C CYS A 111 -11.45 -0.41 -5.21
N THR A 112 -11.44 -0.22 -3.89
CA THR A 112 -12.20 0.82 -3.20
C THR A 112 -11.51 2.19 -3.31
N ASP A 113 -12.17 3.25 -2.84
CA ASP A 113 -11.61 4.62 -2.83
C ASP A 113 -10.36 4.77 -1.92
N GLU A 114 -10.10 3.77 -1.07
CA GLU A 114 -8.92 3.68 -0.20
C GLU A 114 -7.81 2.80 -0.80
N GLY A 115 -8.02 2.21 -1.98
CA GLY A 115 -7.05 1.33 -2.63
C GLY A 115 -7.02 -0.11 -2.08
N ILE A 116 -8.10 -0.55 -1.42
CA ILE A 116 -8.25 -1.92 -0.89
C ILE A 116 -9.17 -2.75 -1.79
N CYS A 117 -8.89 -4.04 -1.96
CA CYS A 117 -9.74 -4.94 -2.75
C CYS A 117 -11.06 -5.29 -2.09
N SER A 118 -12.13 -5.26 -2.88
CA SER A 118 -13.45 -5.80 -2.55
C SER A 118 -13.74 -6.97 -3.48
N CYS A 119 -13.80 -8.19 -2.94
CA CYS A 119 -13.84 -9.42 -3.72
C CYS A 119 -15.20 -9.74 -4.31
N ASP A 120 -15.16 -10.33 -5.52
CA ASP A 120 -16.29 -10.92 -6.22
C ASP A 120 -16.70 -12.23 -5.54
N GLY A 121 -17.98 -12.62 -5.70
CA GLY A 121 -18.51 -13.85 -5.08
C GLY A 121 -17.71 -15.11 -5.44
N GLY A 122 -17.38 -15.91 -4.43
CA GLY A 122 -16.56 -17.12 -4.56
C GLY A 122 -15.05 -16.89 -4.37
N TRP A 123 -14.63 -15.65 -4.09
CA TRP A 123 -13.26 -15.27 -3.83
C TRP A 123 -13.14 -14.49 -2.51
N ASP A 124 -12.05 -14.71 -1.80
CA ASP A 124 -11.75 -14.06 -0.52
C ASP A 124 -10.26 -13.74 -0.39
N GLY A 125 -9.87 -13.11 0.72
CA GLY A 125 -8.52 -12.64 1.01
C GLY A 125 -8.27 -11.21 0.53
N ASP A 126 -7.27 -10.54 1.10
CA ASP A 126 -6.96 -9.13 0.82
C ASP A 126 -6.63 -8.84 -0.65
N ALA A 127 -6.24 -9.87 -1.42
CA ALA A 127 -5.97 -9.81 -2.85
C ALA A 127 -7.02 -10.55 -3.71
N CYS A 128 -8.10 -11.05 -3.10
CA CYS A 128 -9.12 -11.88 -3.77
C CYS A 128 -8.53 -13.11 -4.48
N ASP A 129 -7.51 -13.72 -3.91
CA ASP A 129 -6.77 -14.86 -4.45
C ASP A 129 -7.16 -16.20 -3.83
N VAL A 130 -8.06 -16.18 -2.84
CA VAL A 130 -8.58 -17.40 -2.21
C VAL A 130 -9.85 -17.85 -2.92
N GLU A 131 -9.75 -18.92 -3.71
CA GLU A 131 -10.91 -19.54 -4.36
C GLU A 131 -11.73 -20.36 -3.34
N LEU A 132 -12.99 -20.00 -3.10
CA LEU A 132 -13.88 -20.67 -2.15
C LEU A 132 -14.46 -22.00 -2.69
N THR A 133 -13.63 -22.90 -3.21
CA THR A 133 -14.05 -24.25 -3.66
C THR A 133 -13.73 -25.39 -2.66
N ALA A 134 -13.44 -25.10 -1.38
CA ALA A 134 -12.99 -26.15 -0.45
C ALA A 134 -13.38 -26.00 1.05
N GLY A 135 -14.49 -25.33 1.40
CA GLY A 135 -14.97 -25.26 2.80
C GLY A 135 -15.97 -26.36 3.23
N LEU A 136 -16.45 -27.16 2.29
CA LEU A 136 -17.52 -28.14 2.52
C LEU A 136 -16.96 -29.55 2.77
N GLN A 137 -17.08 -30.02 4.00
CA GLN A 137 -16.61 -31.34 4.45
C GLN A 137 -17.64 -32.03 5.35
N ALA A 138 -17.30 -33.24 5.82
CA ALA A 138 -18.12 -33.93 6.81
C ALA A 138 -18.29 -33.05 8.05
N GLY A 139 -19.54 -32.84 8.48
CA GLY A 139 -19.89 -31.96 9.59
C GLY A 139 -20.25 -30.54 9.19
N THR A 140 -20.12 -30.12 7.92
CA THR A 140 -20.50 -28.76 7.50
C THR A 140 -21.98 -28.44 7.76
N ILE A 141 -22.84 -29.46 7.67
CA ILE A 141 -24.24 -29.36 8.12
C ILE A 141 -24.53 -30.46 9.14
N ALA A 142 -25.60 -30.30 9.90
CA ALA A 142 -26.17 -31.36 10.72
C ALA A 142 -27.69 -31.40 10.58
N PHE A 143 -28.27 -32.60 10.44
CA PHE A 143 -29.73 -32.75 10.46
C PHE A 143 -30.26 -32.49 11.87
N VAL A 144 -31.34 -31.71 11.98
CA VAL A 144 -31.94 -31.33 13.28
C VAL A 144 -33.41 -31.72 13.42
N GLY A 145 -34.02 -32.24 12.35
CA GLY A 145 -35.39 -32.73 12.42
C GLY A 145 -35.88 -33.39 11.15
N VAL A 146 -36.79 -34.34 11.30
CA VAL A 146 -37.48 -35.04 10.20
C VAL A 146 -38.90 -35.37 10.63
N ASN A 147 -39.90 -34.94 9.87
CA ASN A 147 -41.24 -35.51 9.92
C ASN A 147 -41.40 -36.43 8.71
N SER A 148 -41.62 -37.72 8.94
CA SER A 148 -41.91 -38.70 7.87
C SER A 148 -43.41 -39.02 7.75
N THR A 149 -44.25 -38.24 8.43
CA THR A 149 -45.69 -38.25 8.23
C THR A 149 -46.16 -36.90 7.74
N ASN A 150 -46.79 -36.87 6.56
CA ASN A 150 -47.46 -35.72 5.96
C ASN A 150 -47.82 -34.60 6.96
N PRO A 151 -47.03 -33.51 7.03
CA PRO A 151 -45.93 -33.15 6.14
C PRO A 151 -44.69 -34.06 6.13
N ASP A 152 -44.27 -34.52 4.94
CA ASP A 152 -42.88 -35.00 4.78
C ASP A 152 -41.99 -33.76 4.70
N ILE A 153 -41.11 -33.56 5.68
CA ILE A 153 -40.24 -32.38 5.81
C ILE A 153 -39.00 -32.76 6.61
N PHE A 154 -37.83 -32.23 6.25
CA PHE A 154 -36.63 -32.31 7.09
C PHE A 154 -36.02 -30.93 7.30
N ALA A 155 -35.14 -30.83 8.30
CA ALA A 155 -34.38 -29.63 8.60
C ALA A 155 -32.92 -29.98 8.86
N PHE A 156 -32.03 -29.10 8.40
CA PHE A 156 -30.61 -29.14 8.72
C PHE A 156 -30.12 -27.76 9.15
N THR A 157 -29.06 -27.71 9.93
CA THR A 157 -28.38 -26.50 10.35
C THR A 157 -26.99 -26.46 9.74
N ALA A 158 -26.59 -25.30 9.22
CA ALA A 158 -25.21 -25.02 8.84
C ALA A 158 -24.35 -24.94 10.12
N ILE A 159 -23.34 -25.80 10.25
CA ILE A 159 -22.38 -25.76 11.37
C ILE A 159 -21.21 -24.84 11.05
N TYR A 160 -20.87 -24.75 9.76
CA TYR A 160 -19.91 -23.81 9.20
C TYR A 160 -20.62 -22.88 8.22
N ASP A 161 -20.02 -21.74 7.89
CA ASP A 161 -20.48 -20.90 6.79
C ASP A 161 -20.48 -21.68 5.48
N ILE A 162 -21.61 -21.64 4.76
CA ILE A 162 -21.76 -22.25 3.44
C ILE A 162 -21.59 -21.15 2.39
N PRO A 163 -20.55 -21.21 1.53
CA PRO A 163 -20.31 -20.18 0.52
C PRO A 163 -21.50 -20.00 -0.44
N GLY A 164 -21.71 -18.77 -0.92
CA GLY A 164 -22.68 -18.50 -1.99
C GLY A 164 -22.44 -19.36 -3.23
N ASP A 165 -23.47 -19.50 -4.05
CA ASP A 165 -23.52 -20.35 -5.24
C ASP A 165 -23.26 -21.85 -4.99
N THR A 166 -23.38 -22.31 -3.74
CA THR A 166 -23.23 -23.72 -3.38
C THR A 166 -24.47 -24.54 -3.76
N THR A 167 -24.26 -25.79 -4.18
CA THR A 167 -25.34 -26.79 -4.36
C THR A 167 -25.08 -28.03 -3.50
N ILE A 168 -25.98 -28.34 -2.57
CA ILE A 168 -25.98 -29.56 -1.76
C ILE A 168 -27.06 -30.51 -2.28
N TYR A 169 -26.72 -31.78 -2.45
CA TYR A 169 -27.64 -32.84 -2.84
C TYR A 169 -28.11 -33.62 -1.62
N PHE A 170 -29.40 -33.94 -1.58
CA PHE A 170 -30.01 -34.81 -0.58
C PHE A 170 -30.64 -36.02 -1.27
N THR A 171 -30.51 -37.18 -0.66
CA THR A 171 -31.00 -38.43 -1.24
C THR A 171 -31.46 -39.41 -0.16
N ASP A 172 -32.53 -40.14 -0.47
CA ASP A 172 -33.00 -41.34 0.24
C ASP A 172 -32.49 -42.63 -0.41
N ASN A 173 -31.68 -42.54 -1.49
CA ASN A 173 -30.93 -43.69 -1.98
C ASN A 173 -29.88 -44.16 -0.97
N GLY A 174 -30.07 -45.33 -0.38
CA GLY A 174 -29.11 -45.92 0.56
C GLY A 174 -27.72 -46.16 -0.02
N TRP A 175 -26.70 -46.01 0.81
CA TRP A 175 -25.31 -46.23 0.44
C TRP A 175 -24.92 -47.70 0.55
N THR A 176 -24.31 -48.24 -0.50
CA THR A 176 -23.82 -49.62 -0.50
C THR A 176 -22.40 -49.72 0.05
N ALA A 177 -22.06 -50.86 0.64
CA ALA A 177 -20.70 -51.15 1.12
C ALA A 177 -19.65 -51.15 -0.01
N ALA A 178 -20.10 -51.23 -1.27
CA ALA A 178 -19.26 -51.12 -2.46
C ALA A 178 -18.92 -49.66 -2.86
N GLY A 179 -19.44 -48.66 -2.13
CA GLY A 179 -19.16 -47.26 -2.40
C GLY A 179 -20.03 -46.64 -3.50
N ALA A 180 -21.31 -46.99 -3.55
CA ALA A 180 -22.26 -46.43 -4.52
C ALA A 180 -23.67 -46.32 -3.93
N PHE A 181 -24.47 -45.37 -4.44
CA PHE A 181 -25.89 -45.26 -4.13
C PHE A 181 -26.68 -46.45 -4.71
N ARG A 182 -27.65 -46.97 -3.94
CA ARG A 182 -28.67 -47.87 -4.46
C ARG A 182 -29.53 -47.12 -5.48
N ALA A 183 -30.13 -47.83 -6.43
CA ALA A 183 -31.01 -47.21 -7.42
C ALA A 183 -32.49 -47.27 -6.98
N ASN A 184 -33.30 -46.43 -7.63
CA ASN A 184 -34.77 -46.36 -7.59
C ASN A 184 -35.39 -45.53 -6.46
N GLU A 185 -34.63 -44.63 -5.84
CA GLU A 185 -35.15 -43.59 -4.94
C GLU A 185 -34.86 -42.20 -5.49
N GLY A 186 -35.08 -41.16 -4.68
CA GLY A 186 -35.02 -39.76 -5.07
C GLY A 186 -33.68 -39.10 -4.80
N VAL A 187 -33.39 -38.09 -5.61
CA VAL A 187 -32.33 -37.10 -5.34
C VAL A 187 -32.94 -35.72 -5.56
N ILE A 188 -32.78 -34.85 -4.57
CA ILE A 188 -33.03 -33.41 -4.72
C ILE A 188 -31.71 -32.65 -4.57
N SER A 189 -31.69 -31.43 -5.09
CA SER A 189 -30.65 -30.45 -4.84
C SER A 189 -31.23 -29.28 -4.05
N TRP A 190 -30.35 -28.57 -3.36
CA TRP A 190 -30.62 -27.30 -2.70
C TRP A 190 -29.49 -26.33 -3.06
N HIS A 191 -29.86 -25.19 -3.62
CA HIS A 191 -28.94 -24.15 -4.10
C HIS A 191 -29.23 -22.80 -3.45
N HIS A 192 -28.22 -21.97 -3.25
CA HIS A 192 -28.37 -20.61 -2.74
C HIS A 192 -27.32 -19.67 -3.33
N ASP A 193 -27.70 -18.43 -3.60
CA ASP A 193 -26.85 -17.47 -4.31
C ASP A 193 -25.87 -16.73 -3.37
N GLY A 194 -26.27 -16.48 -2.11
CA GLY A 194 -25.44 -15.80 -1.10
C GLY A 194 -24.96 -16.73 0.01
N THR A 195 -23.95 -16.33 0.78
CA THR A 195 -23.45 -17.09 1.93
C THR A 195 -24.56 -17.42 2.92
N VAL A 196 -24.63 -18.67 3.37
CA VAL A 196 -25.50 -19.11 4.46
C VAL A 196 -24.64 -19.27 5.71
N SER A 197 -24.79 -18.34 6.65
CA SER A 197 -23.96 -18.30 7.86
C SER A 197 -24.20 -19.50 8.77
N ALA A 198 -23.15 -19.89 9.48
CA ALA A 198 -23.16 -20.89 10.54
C ALA A 198 -24.27 -20.58 11.58
N GLY A 199 -24.92 -21.63 12.07
CA GLY A 199 -26.12 -21.55 12.91
C GLY A 199 -27.43 -21.40 12.15
N THR A 200 -27.42 -21.10 10.84
CA THR A 200 -28.65 -21.00 10.05
C THR A 200 -29.32 -22.36 9.87
N THR A 201 -30.58 -22.49 10.31
CA THR A 201 -31.41 -23.69 10.06
C THR A 201 -32.25 -23.55 8.79
N VAL A 202 -32.13 -24.52 7.90
CA VAL A 202 -32.88 -24.64 6.65
C VAL A 202 -33.88 -25.79 6.76
N THR A 203 -35.13 -25.52 6.40
CA THR A 203 -36.20 -26.53 6.31
C THR A 203 -36.49 -26.84 4.85
N ILE A 204 -36.67 -28.12 4.50
CA ILE A 204 -37.00 -28.61 3.16
C ILE A 204 -38.34 -29.35 3.23
N ASP A 205 -39.37 -28.75 2.63
CA ASP A 205 -40.76 -29.21 2.65
C ASP A 205 -41.18 -29.79 1.30
N PHE A 206 -41.79 -30.98 1.32
CA PHE A 206 -42.28 -31.69 0.14
C PHE A 206 -43.80 -31.52 -0.10
N ASN A 207 -44.51 -30.77 0.76
CA ASN A 207 -45.98 -30.72 0.76
C ASN A 207 -46.54 -29.67 -0.19
N GLY A 208 -47.22 -30.13 -1.24
CA GLY A 208 -47.83 -29.25 -2.22
C GLY A 208 -46.83 -28.57 -3.17
N GLY A 209 -45.56 -28.97 -3.12
CA GLY A 209 -44.42 -28.44 -3.88
C GLY A 209 -43.13 -28.70 -3.11
N LEU A 210 -41.97 -28.58 -3.77
CA LEU A 210 -40.67 -28.63 -3.12
C LEU A 210 -40.27 -27.19 -2.71
N PHE A 211 -40.13 -26.93 -1.42
CA PHE A 211 -39.85 -25.60 -0.88
C PHE A 211 -38.70 -25.65 0.15
N ALA A 212 -37.91 -24.59 0.21
CA ALA A 212 -36.87 -24.40 1.22
C ALA A 212 -37.06 -23.06 1.94
N SER A 213 -36.82 -23.00 3.25
CA SER A 213 -36.90 -21.73 4.00
C SER A 213 -35.82 -20.71 3.61
N VAL A 214 -34.68 -21.20 3.12
CA VAL A 214 -33.57 -20.43 2.53
C VAL A 214 -33.15 -21.17 1.27
N GLY A 215 -32.73 -20.46 0.22
CA GLY A 215 -32.32 -21.07 -1.04
C GLY A 215 -33.47 -21.66 -1.86
N THR A 216 -33.10 -22.37 -2.94
CA THR A 216 -34.00 -22.94 -3.93
C THR A 216 -33.75 -24.44 -4.05
N PRO A 217 -34.74 -25.29 -3.75
CA PRO A 217 -34.61 -26.73 -3.94
C PRO A 217 -35.10 -27.17 -5.32
N ALA A 218 -34.53 -28.23 -5.88
CA ALA A 218 -34.96 -28.82 -7.15
C ALA A 218 -34.95 -30.35 -7.12
N VAL A 219 -35.84 -30.98 -7.89
CA VAL A 219 -35.85 -32.44 -8.07
C VAL A 219 -34.87 -32.81 -9.18
N GLU A 220 -33.85 -33.59 -8.84
CA GLU A 220 -32.83 -34.04 -9.80
C GLU A 220 -33.21 -35.39 -10.41
N SER A 221 -33.70 -36.31 -9.58
CA SER A 221 -34.17 -37.61 -10.05
C SER A 221 -35.10 -38.28 -9.05
N GLY A 222 -35.92 -39.22 -9.53
CA GLY A 222 -36.79 -40.03 -8.67
C GLY A 222 -37.80 -39.22 -7.87
N SER A 223 -38.18 -39.75 -6.70
CA SER A 223 -39.05 -39.10 -5.72
C SER A 223 -38.49 -39.41 -4.35
N MET A 224 -38.10 -38.38 -3.60
CA MET A 224 -37.72 -38.56 -2.20
C MET A 224 -38.98 -38.79 -1.37
N ALA A 225 -39.06 -39.95 -0.74
CA ALA A 225 -40.25 -40.37 0.02
C ALA A 225 -39.85 -40.87 1.40
N ILE A 226 -39.52 -39.92 2.28
CA ILE A 226 -38.99 -40.21 3.61
C ILE A 226 -40.02 -40.95 4.44
N THR A 227 -39.69 -42.18 4.82
CA THR A 227 -40.48 -43.01 5.75
C THR A 227 -39.84 -43.11 7.13
N ALA A 228 -40.56 -43.69 8.09
CA ALA A 228 -40.05 -43.88 9.46
C ALA A 228 -38.84 -44.83 9.57
N THR A 229 -38.41 -45.45 8.46
CA THR A 229 -37.27 -46.37 8.41
C THR A 229 -36.22 -45.97 7.38
N ASP A 230 -36.30 -44.74 6.88
CA ASP A 230 -35.49 -44.25 5.76
C ASP A 230 -34.17 -43.63 6.19
N GLU A 231 -33.36 -43.29 5.19
CA GLU A 231 -32.14 -42.52 5.32
C GLU A 231 -32.23 -41.19 4.59
N ILE A 232 -31.44 -40.20 5.04
CA ILE A 232 -31.19 -38.98 4.29
C ILE A 232 -29.68 -38.76 4.30
N LEU A 233 -29.09 -38.77 3.11
CA LEU A 233 -27.67 -38.53 2.91
C LEU A 233 -27.48 -37.18 2.22
N ALA A 234 -26.64 -36.31 2.78
CA ALA A 234 -26.29 -35.02 2.22
C ALA A 234 -24.88 -35.05 1.63
N TYR A 235 -24.71 -34.59 0.39
CA TYR A 235 -23.41 -34.62 -0.29
C TYR A 235 -23.28 -33.50 -1.33
N ILE A 236 -22.04 -33.21 -1.70
CA ILE A 236 -21.69 -32.38 -2.86
C ILE A 236 -20.95 -33.22 -3.90
N GLY A 237 -20.73 -32.63 -5.08
CA GLY A 237 -20.10 -33.33 -6.20
C GLY A 237 -21.10 -34.16 -6.98
N THR A 238 -20.65 -35.27 -7.56
CA THR A 238 -21.50 -36.14 -8.39
C THR A 238 -21.88 -37.41 -7.65
N SER A 239 -22.95 -38.08 -8.07
CA SER A 239 -23.37 -39.35 -7.48
C SER A 239 -22.33 -40.49 -7.63
N GLY A 240 -21.33 -40.33 -8.50
CA GLY A 240 -20.23 -41.29 -8.69
C GLY A 240 -19.00 -40.99 -7.83
N GLU A 241 -18.80 -39.73 -7.45
CA GLU A 241 -17.72 -39.26 -6.60
C GLU A 241 -18.27 -38.22 -5.59
N PRO A 242 -19.12 -38.65 -4.64
CA PRO A 242 -19.72 -37.75 -3.67
C PRO A 242 -18.77 -37.43 -2.52
N THR A 243 -18.78 -36.17 -2.06
CA THR A 243 -18.23 -35.78 -0.75
C THR A 243 -19.40 -35.61 0.21
N PHE A 244 -19.48 -36.47 1.23
CA PHE A 244 -20.58 -36.47 2.18
C PHE A 244 -20.39 -35.40 3.26
N LEU A 245 -21.47 -34.68 3.55
CA LEU A 245 -21.51 -33.63 4.57
C LEU A 245 -22.16 -34.10 5.87
N ALA A 246 -23.28 -34.82 5.75
CA ALA A 246 -24.01 -35.36 6.89
C ALA A 246 -24.88 -36.55 6.49
N ALA A 247 -25.26 -37.37 7.47
CA ALA A 247 -26.21 -38.45 7.25
C ALA A 247 -27.12 -38.70 8.45
N LEU A 248 -28.38 -39.02 8.18
CA LEU A 248 -29.37 -39.41 9.20
C LEU A 248 -30.04 -40.70 8.76
N ASN A 249 -30.19 -41.66 9.67
CA ASN A 249 -30.86 -42.94 9.42
C ASN A 249 -31.94 -43.19 10.49
N LEU A 250 -33.19 -43.40 10.07
CA LEU A 250 -34.37 -43.62 10.92
C LEU A 250 -34.68 -45.12 11.14
N GLY A 251 -34.07 -46.02 10.36
CA GLY A 251 -34.45 -47.44 10.30
C GLY A 251 -33.93 -48.30 11.45
N SER A 252 -32.85 -47.89 12.12
CA SER A 252 -32.15 -48.75 13.07
C SER A 252 -31.31 -47.96 14.09
N ALA A 253 -30.79 -48.67 15.10
CA ALA A 253 -29.96 -48.07 16.17
C ALA A 253 -28.47 -48.02 15.82
N THR A 254 -28.12 -48.51 14.63
CA THR A 254 -26.75 -48.64 14.13
C THR A 254 -26.80 -48.70 12.61
N TRP A 255 -25.89 -48.03 11.91
CA TRP A 255 -25.80 -48.11 10.45
C TRP A 255 -25.76 -49.55 9.94
N ASP A 256 -26.44 -49.81 8.83
CA ASP A 256 -26.47 -51.15 8.24
C ASP A 256 -25.10 -51.52 7.68
N ALA A 257 -24.86 -52.83 7.51
CA ALA A 257 -23.62 -53.28 6.87
C ALA A 257 -23.60 -52.97 5.36
N ASP A 258 -24.76 -52.86 4.72
CA ASP A 258 -24.93 -52.62 3.28
C ASP A 258 -26.36 -52.12 3.00
N SER A 259 -26.57 -51.39 1.90
CA SER A 259 -27.91 -51.02 1.43
C SER A 259 -28.52 -52.16 0.62
N THR A 260 -29.54 -52.81 1.18
CA THR A 260 -30.21 -53.99 0.56
C THR A 260 -31.68 -53.76 0.25
N SER A 261 -32.26 -52.66 0.71
CA SER A 261 -33.66 -52.26 0.54
C SER A 261 -33.80 -50.74 0.62
N SER A 262 -35.01 -50.24 0.36
CA SER A 262 -35.43 -48.83 0.46
C SER A 262 -35.55 -48.27 1.88
N SER A 263 -34.76 -48.81 2.80
CA SER A 263 -34.85 -48.54 4.24
C SER A 263 -33.57 -48.99 4.95
N THR A 264 -32.48 -49.18 4.19
CA THR A 264 -31.20 -49.65 4.72
C THR A 264 -30.09 -48.93 4.00
N SER A 265 -29.12 -48.45 4.78
CA SER A 265 -27.95 -47.76 4.26
C SER A 265 -26.73 -48.11 5.10
N ALA A 266 -25.62 -48.41 4.42
CA ALA A 266 -24.32 -48.34 5.06
C ALA A 266 -23.97 -46.89 5.40
N LEU A 267 -23.07 -46.70 6.36
CA LEU A 267 -22.48 -45.38 6.64
C LEU A 267 -21.55 -45.01 5.47
N PRO A 268 -21.77 -43.87 4.78
CA PRO A 268 -20.87 -43.42 3.74
C PRO A 268 -19.45 -43.19 4.24
N THR A 269 -18.47 -43.50 3.39
CA THR A 269 -17.05 -43.26 3.73
C THR A 269 -16.80 -41.77 3.88
N GLY A 270 -16.14 -41.38 4.97
CA GLY A 270 -15.90 -39.97 5.34
C GLY A 270 -16.80 -39.46 6.47
N LEU A 271 -17.92 -40.14 6.75
CA LEU A 271 -18.77 -39.82 7.90
C LEU A 271 -18.46 -40.72 9.10
N THR A 272 -18.75 -40.21 10.31
CA THR A 272 -18.59 -40.92 11.58
C THR A 272 -19.89 -40.84 12.38
N ASP A 273 -20.47 -41.99 12.73
CA ASP A 273 -21.68 -42.07 13.55
C ASP A 273 -21.42 -41.49 14.95
N GLY A 274 -22.33 -40.65 15.44
CA GLY A 274 -22.18 -39.91 16.68
C GLY A 274 -21.38 -38.59 16.57
N SER A 275 -20.88 -38.25 15.39
CA SER A 275 -20.09 -37.02 15.15
C SER A 275 -20.58 -36.24 13.94
N THR A 276 -20.66 -36.85 12.75
CA THR A 276 -21.14 -36.22 11.50
C THR A 276 -22.32 -36.97 10.87
N ALA A 277 -22.76 -38.05 11.52
CA ALA A 277 -23.92 -38.82 11.16
C ALA A 277 -24.64 -39.32 12.41
N VAL A 278 -25.94 -39.59 12.30
CA VAL A 278 -26.76 -40.08 13.42
C VAL A 278 -27.72 -41.19 12.99
N THR A 279 -27.83 -42.22 13.84
CA THR A 279 -28.87 -43.24 13.76
C THR A 279 -29.94 -43.01 14.82
N LEU A 280 -31.21 -43.03 14.42
CA LEU A 280 -32.36 -42.75 15.24
C LEU A 280 -33.30 -43.96 15.20
N SER A 281 -33.12 -44.91 16.13
CA SER A 281 -34.02 -46.06 16.24
C SER A 281 -35.32 -45.68 16.93
N ASN A 282 -36.24 -45.10 16.19
CA ASN A 282 -37.45 -44.53 16.78
C ASN A 282 -38.67 -45.42 16.53
N ALA A 283 -39.55 -45.52 17.52
CA ALA A 283 -40.81 -46.24 17.39
C ALA A 283 -41.88 -45.44 16.62
N GLU A 284 -41.66 -44.13 16.46
CA GLU A 284 -42.60 -43.16 15.90
C GLU A 284 -41.98 -42.44 14.70
N ALA A 285 -42.83 -41.94 13.80
CA ALA A 285 -42.45 -41.46 12.47
C ALA A 285 -41.87 -40.03 12.40
N ASN A 286 -42.01 -39.22 13.45
CA ASN A 286 -41.52 -37.83 13.45
C ASN A 286 -40.49 -37.65 14.56
N THR A 287 -39.38 -36.99 14.28
CA THR A 287 -38.25 -36.84 15.19
C THR A 287 -37.60 -35.47 15.08
N GLN A 288 -37.15 -34.91 16.20
CA GLN A 288 -36.39 -33.66 16.22
C GLN A 288 -35.31 -33.67 17.30
N TYR A 289 -34.25 -32.92 17.06
CA TYR A 289 -33.26 -32.61 18.07
C TYR A 289 -33.91 -31.77 19.18
N THR A 290 -33.65 -32.10 20.43
CA THR A 290 -34.31 -31.47 21.60
C THR A 290 -33.70 -30.13 22.00
N CYS A 291 -32.71 -29.62 21.26
CA CYS A 291 -31.95 -28.42 21.63
C CYS A 291 -31.29 -28.53 23.00
N THR A 292 -30.78 -29.71 23.35
CA THR A 292 -30.05 -29.91 24.61
C THR A 292 -28.79 -29.06 24.72
N LEU A 293 -28.20 -28.69 23.58
CA LEU A 293 -27.16 -27.70 23.42
C LEU A 293 -27.53 -26.84 22.20
N ASP A 294 -27.71 -25.55 22.39
CA ASP A 294 -28.11 -24.58 21.38
C ASP A 294 -27.07 -23.45 21.20
N GLU A 295 -25.99 -23.46 21.99
CA GLU A 295 -24.86 -22.54 21.91
C GLU A 295 -23.57 -23.28 22.27
N GLY A 296 -22.52 -23.18 21.45
CA GLY A 296 -21.23 -23.82 21.73
C GLY A 296 -20.29 -23.86 20.52
N THR A 297 -19.15 -24.54 20.68
CA THR A 297 -18.23 -24.80 19.56
C THR A 297 -18.85 -25.75 18.55
N GLU A 298 -18.33 -25.75 17.32
CA GLU A 298 -18.74 -26.66 16.25
C GLU A 298 -18.67 -28.13 16.68
N GLU A 299 -17.57 -28.53 17.35
CA GLU A 299 -17.35 -29.90 17.84
C GLU A 299 -18.38 -30.29 18.91
N ASP A 300 -18.66 -29.39 19.86
CA ASP A 300 -19.63 -29.63 20.92
C ASP A 300 -21.05 -29.77 20.34
N LEU A 301 -21.41 -28.92 19.39
CA LEU A 301 -22.72 -28.93 18.73
C LEU A 301 -22.89 -30.15 17.82
N LEU A 302 -21.88 -30.53 17.04
CA LEU A 302 -21.90 -31.76 16.24
C LEU A 302 -22.04 -33.00 17.13
N THR A 303 -21.33 -33.06 18.24
CA THR A 303 -21.43 -34.14 19.23
C THR A 303 -22.82 -34.19 19.85
N ALA A 304 -23.40 -33.03 20.18
CA ALA A 304 -24.72 -32.96 20.80
C ALA A 304 -25.83 -33.33 19.80
N ILE A 305 -25.80 -32.81 18.58
CA ILE A 305 -26.80 -33.07 17.53
C ILE A 305 -26.72 -34.52 17.05
N ASN A 306 -25.53 -35.08 16.87
CA ASN A 306 -25.39 -36.46 16.39
C ASN A 306 -25.51 -37.53 17.50
N ASN A 307 -25.88 -37.14 18.73
CA ASN A 307 -26.19 -38.08 19.80
C ASN A 307 -27.69 -38.38 19.85
N ALA A 308 -28.07 -39.61 19.49
CA ALA A 308 -29.46 -40.08 19.47
C ALA A 308 -30.22 -39.90 20.81
N SER A 309 -29.53 -39.84 21.95
CA SER A 309 -30.17 -39.61 23.26
C SER A 309 -30.73 -38.19 23.42
N ASN A 310 -30.29 -37.25 22.58
CA ASN A 310 -30.73 -35.86 22.56
C ASN A 310 -31.87 -35.62 21.56
N TRP A 311 -32.50 -36.68 21.05
CA TRP A 311 -33.62 -36.60 20.12
C TRP A 311 -34.91 -37.10 20.78
N GLU A 312 -36.03 -36.52 20.35
CA GLU A 312 -37.36 -36.94 20.75
C GLU A 312 -38.21 -37.32 19.53
N SER A 313 -39.16 -38.25 19.72
CA SER A 313 -40.04 -38.71 18.65
C SER A 313 -41.53 -38.66 19.03
N SER A 314 -42.39 -38.45 18.03
CA SER A 314 -43.83 -38.30 18.20
C SER A 314 -44.64 -38.82 17.01
N ALA A 315 -45.87 -39.27 17.28
CA ALA A 315 -46.86 -39.61 16.26
C ALA A 315 -47.44 -38.36 15.56
N THR A 316 -47.26 -37.17 16.12
CA THR A 316 -47.68 -35.89 15.52
C THR A 316 -46.47 -35.16 14.93
N PRO A 317 -46.57 -34.61 13.70
CA PRO A 317 -45.50 -33.82 13.10
C PRO A 317 -45.08 -32.64 13.98
N TYR A 318 -43.77 -32.42 14.09
CA TYR A 318 -43.20 -31.27 14.76
C TYR A 318 -43.20 -30.04 13.84
N THR A 319 -43.11 -28.84 14.45
CA THR A 319 -42.72 -27.65 13.70
C THR A 319 -41.19 -27.59 13.67
N LEU A 320 -40.59 -27.96 12.54
CA LEU A 320 -39.13 -28.00 12.43
C LEU A 320 -38.54 -26.58 12.29
N GLY A 321 -37.27 -26.42 12.67
CA GLY A 321 -36.56 -25.15 12.57
C GLY A 321 -36.79 -24.18 13.73
N THR A 322 -37.34 -24.64 14.85
CA THR A 322 -37.52 -23.80 16.06
C THR A 322 -36.28 -23.71 16.96
N CYS A 323 -35.28 -24.56 16.71
CA CYS A 323 -34.02 -24.57 17.44
C CYS A 323 -33.10 -23.48 16.87
N SER A 324 -32.70 -22.50 17.68
CA SER A 324 -31.75 -21.47 17.27
C SER A 324 -30.35 -21.87 17.72
N ILE A 325 -29.60 -22.51 16.81
CA ILE A 325 -28.21 -22.89 17.07
C ILE A 325 -27.30 -21.67 16.90
N THR A 326 -26.48 -21.39 17.90
CA THR A 326 -25.48 -20.33 17.89
C THR A 326 -24.09 -20.96 17.94
N ILE A 327 -23.30 -20.76 16.89
CA ILE A 327 -21.90 -21.20 16.86
C ILE A 327 -21.07 -20.17 17.61
N VAL A 328 -20.33 -20.62 18.61
CA VAL A 328 -19.38 -19.80 19.37
C VAL A 328 -17.99 -20.27 19.01
N GLU A 329 -17.26 -19.42 18.29
CA GLU A 329 -15.82 -19.55 18.10
C GLU A 329 -15.17 -19.65 19.50
N PRO A 330 -14.26 -20.61 19.74
CA PRO A 330 -13.74 -20.87 21.08
C PRO A 330 -13.01 -19.66 21.67
N TYR A 331 -12.46 -18.75 20.84
CA TYR A 331 -11.75 -17.54 21.23
C TYR A 331 -12.01 -16.40 20.27
N ASP A 332 -12.08 -15.17 20.81
CA ASP A 332 -12.24 -13.93 20.04
C ASP A 332 -10.91 -13.17 20.03
N CYS A 333 -10.47 -12.77 18.84
CA CYS A 333 -9.25 -12.00 18.59
C CYS A 333 -9.55 -10.72 17.78
N ASP A 334 -10.77 -10.18 17.85
CA ASP A 334 -11.19 -8.96 17.15
C ASP A 334 -10.25 -7.77 17.43
N SER A 335 -9.69 -7.68 18.65
CA SER A 335 -8.76 -6.59 18.99
C SER A 335 -7.39 -6.70 18.30
N LEU A 336 -7.07 -7.87 17.75
CA LEU A 336 -5.89 -8.18 16.96
C LEU A 336 -6.25 -8.45 15.50
N ASN A 337 -7.38 -7.90 15.02
CA ASN A 337 -7.86 -8.05 13.66
C ASN A 337 -7.96 -9.53 13.20
N GLY A 338 -8.41 -10.42 14.09
CA GLY A 338 -8.53 -11.85 13.77
C GLY A 338 -7.19 -12.51 13.42
N CYS A 339 -6.10 -12.09 14.08
CA CYS A 339 -4.74 -12.55 13.79
C CYS A 339 -4.31 -12.26 12.34
N ASN A 340 -4.85 -11.21 11.73
CA ASN A 340 -4.65 -10.80 10.34
C ASN A 340 -4.82 -11.94 9.31
N GLY A 341 -5.57 -12.99 9.66
CA GLY A 341 -5.74 -14.18 8.80
C GLY A 341 -4.49 -15.03 8.60
N THR A 342 -3.38 -14.71 9.27
CA THR A 342 -2.06 -15.35 9.15
C THR A 342 -1.61 -15.99 10.47
N GLY A 343 -2.61 -16.33 11.30
CA GLY A 343 -2.42 -17.01 12.57
C GLY A 343 -3.73 -17.53 13.12
N GLN A 344 -3.63 -18.36 14.15
CA GLN A 344 -4.77 -18.98 14.83
C GLN A 344 -5.04 -18.30 16.17
N CYS A 345 -6.29 -17.94 16.44
CA CYS A 345 -6.70 -17.43 17.74
C CYS A 345 -6.74 -18.58 18.75
N ILE A 346 -5.76 -18.64 19.66
CA ILE A 346 -5.58 -19.75 20.62
C ILE A 346 -6.03 -19.41 22.05
N ALA A 347 -6.27 -18.12 22.31
CA ALA A 347 -6.92 -17.60 23.51
C ALA A 347 -7.48 -16.20 23.18
N GLN A 348 -8.32 -15.65 24.08
CA GLN A 348 -8.83 -14.29 23.93
C GLN A 348 -7.67 -13.31 23.65
N ASP A 349 -7.73 -12.63 22.52
CA ASP A 349 -6.71 -11.67 22.06
C ASP A 349 -5.29 -12.26 22.11
N THR A 350 -5.11 -13.52 21.70
CA THR A 350 -3.79 -14.17 21.61
C THR A 350 -3.71 -15.04 20.36
N CYS A 351 -2.77 -14.69 19.48
CA CYS A 351 -2.54 -15.37 18.22
C CYS A 351 -1.34 -16.32 18.29
N GLU A 352 -1.46 -17.48 17.67
CA GLU A 352 -0.36 -18.34 17.25
C GLU A 352 -0.14 -18.11 15.76
N CYS A 353 0.93 -17.40 15.39
CA CYS A 353 1.19 -17.03 14.00
C CYS A 353 1.64 -18.22 13.15
N ASP A 354 1.25 -18.20 11.88
CA ASP A 354 1.72 -19.13 10.87
C ASP A 354 3.23 -18.96 10.63
N ASP A 355 3.84 -19.96 9.99
CA ASP A 355 5.28 -19.93 9.68
C ASP A 355 5.65 -18.64 8.92
N ASN A 356 6.69 -17.95 9.41
CA ASN A 356 7.20 -16.66 8.89
C ASN A 356 6.33 -15.44 9.20
N TYR A 357 5.28 -15.56 10.02
CA TYR A 357 4.53 -14.42 10.54
C TYR A 357 4.88 -14.15 12.00
N TYR A 358 4.92 -12.87 12.36
CA TYR A 358 5.41 -12.39 13.63
C TYR A 358 4.53 -11.27 14.17
N THR A 359 4.83 -10.84 15.40
CA THR A 359 4.08 -9.89 16.22
C THR A 359 2.79 -10.47 16.81
N ASP A 360 2.19 -9.74 17.76
CA ASP A 360 1.04 -10.22 18.53
C ASP A 360 -0.20 -10.47 17.66
N ASP A 361 -0.32 -9.77 16.53
CA ASP A 361 -1.43 -9.88 15.59
C ASP A 361 -1.07 -10.63 14.29
N CYS A 362 0.14 -11.18 14.18
CA CYS A 362 0.63 -11.90 12.99
C CYS A 362 0.72 -11.07 11.70
N SER A 363 0.74 -9.74 11.79
CA SER A 363 0.77 -8.85 10.61
C SER A 363 2.12 -8.82 9.88
N VAL A 364 3.23 -9.17 10.55
CA VAL A 364 4.57 -9.00 9.98
C VAL A 364 5.07 -10.29 9.37
N MET A 365 5.18 -10.33 8.05
CA MET A 365 5.77 -11.43 7.30
C MET A 365 7.28 -11.24 7.17
N CYS A 366 8.07 -12.22 7.62
CA CYS A 366 9.51 -12.23 7.47
C CYS A 366 10.01 -13.65 7.17
N SER A 367 10.69 -13.83 6.04
CA SER A 367 11.46 -15.04 5.77
C SER A 367 12.93 -14.71 5.54
N ALA A 368 13.82 -15.59 6.00
CA ALA A 368 15.26 -15.41 5.79
C ALA A 368 15.63 -15.40 4.30
N GLU A 369 14.93 -16.17 3.46
CA GLU A 369 15.24 -16.27 2.03
C GLU A 369 14.80 -15.03 1.24
N THR A 370 13.59 -14.54 1.49
CA THR A 370 12.98 -13.45 0.70
C THR A 370 13.10 -12.10 1.38
N SER A 371 12.74 -11.99 2.67
CA SER A 371 12.69 -10.71 3.38
C SER A 371 14.07 -10.25 3.81
N CYS A 372 14.97 -11.19 4.15
CA CYS A 372 16.34 -10.88 4.56
C CYS A 372 17.39 -11.23 3.49
N SER A 373 16.97 -11.32 2.22
CA SER A 373 17.86 -11.56 1.07
C SER A 373 18.80 -12.77 1.18
N SER A 374 18.45 -13.76 1.99
CA SER A 374 19.32 -14.89 2.38
C SER A 374 20.62 -14.50 3.11
N ASN A 375 20.75 -13.25 3.59
CA ASN A 375 21.89 -12.72 4.33
C ASN A 375 21.48 -12.22 5.72
N GLY A 376 20.46 -12.85 6.32
CA GLY A 376 19.99 -12.49 7.63
C GLY A 376 18.98 -13.50 8.17
N THR A 377 18.56 -13.27 9.41
CA THR A 377 17.56 -14.07 10.11
C THR A 377 16.47 -13.20 10.71
N CYS A 378 15.22 -13.68 10.68
CA CYS A 378 14.09 -12.97 11.26
C CYS A 378 14.13 -13.05 12.78
N THR A 379 14.00 -11.90 13.43
CA THR A 379 13.80 -11.78 14.88
C THR A 379 12.37 -12.16 15.27
N ASP A 380 12.10 -12.28 16.58
CA ASP A 380 10.75 -12.56 17.11
C ASP A 380 9.72 -11.45 16.77
N GLN A 381 10.16 -10.30 16.27
CA GLN A 381 9.31 -9.21 15.80
C GLN A 381 9.16 -9.16 14.27
N GLY A 382 9.70 -10.14 13.54
CA GLY A 382 9.66 -10.18 12.08
C GLY A 382 10.57 -9.16 11.40
N ILE A 383 11.61 -8.68 12.09
CA ILE A 383 12.62 -7.76 11.55
C ILE A 383 13.88 -8.56 11.21
N CYS A 384 14.54 -8.25 10.09
CA CYS A 384 15.78 -8.90 9.71
C CYS A 384 16.95 -8.50 10.62
N SER A 385 17.63 -9.49 11.16
CA SER A 385 18.95 -9.38 11.77
C SER A 385 19.97 -9.84 10.74
N CYS A 386 20.68 -8.89 10.15
CA CYS A 386 21.64 -9.17 9.07
C CYS A 386 22.88 -9.92 9.54
N ASP A 387 23.40 -10.74 8.64
CA ASP A 387 24.70 -11.40 8.76
C ASP A 387 25.84 -10.37 8.67
N ASP A 388 27.04 -10.77 9.08
CA ASP A 388 28.23 -9.91 9.01
C ASP A 388 28.44 -9.33 7.59
N ASP A 389 28.77 -8.04 7.52
CA ASP A 389 28.97 -7.24 6.31
C ASP A 389 27.68 -7.00 5.47
N TYR A 390 26.50 -7.35 5.96
CA TYR A 390 25.21 -7.01 5.34
C TYR A 390 24.41 -6.03 6.21
N TYR A 391 23.71 -5.14 5.53
CA TYR A 391 23.03 -3.99 6.12
C TYR A 391 21.72 -3.68 5.40
N GLY A 392 20.96 -2.75 5.96
CA GLY A 392 19.63 -2.39 5.49
C GLY A 392 18.53 -3.28 6.09
N ASP A 393 17.29 -2.84 5.94
CA ASP A 393 16.12 -3.53 6.52
C ASP A 393 15.90 -4.93 5.92
N GLU A 394 16.39 -5.16 4.70
CA GLU A 394 16.27 -6.43 3.97
C GLU A 394 17.61 -7.20 3.85
N CYS A 395 18.67 -6.71 4.50
CA CYS A 395 20.03 -7.28 4.43
C CYS A 395 20.57 -7.47 3.00
N ASP A 396 20.22 -6.55 2.11
CA ASP A 396 20.59 -6.56 0.68
C ASP A 396 21.82 -5.68 0.39
N VAL A 397 22.22 -4.83 1.33
CA VAL A 397 23.38 -3.93 1.19
C VAL A 397 24.63 -4.59 1.74
N PHE A 398 25.54 -5.01 0.86
CA PHE A 398 26.85 -5.53 1.27
C PHE A 398 27.89 -4.42 1.47
N CYS A 399 28.50 -4.36 2.64
CA CYS A 399 29.63 -3.48 2.92
C CYS A 399 30.69 -4.16 3.81
N ALA A 400 31.91 -4.28 3.28
CA ALA A 400 33.07 -4.67 4.07
C ALA A 400 34.13 -3.58 3.96
N ALA A 401 34.58 -3.02 5.08
CA ALA A 401 35.48 -1.86 5.13
C ALA A 401 36.74 -2.01 4.24
N GLU A 402 37.35 -3.20 4.21
CA GLU A 402 38.56 -3.48 3.44
C GLU A 402 38.35 -3.47 1.92
N THR A 403 37.15 -3.85 1.44
CA THR A 403 36.89 -4.03 0.00
C THR A 403 35.92 -3.00 -0.57
N THR A 404 34.87 -2.65 0.17
CA THR A 404 33.86 -1.67 -0.23
C THR A 404 34.36 -0.26 0.04
N CYS A 405 35.01 -0.02 1.18
CA CYS A 405 35.55 1.29 1.56
C CYS A 405 37.06 1.40 1.30
N ASN A 406 37.62 0.49 0.49
CA ASN A 406 39.05 0.43 0.13
C ASN A 406 40.03 0.44 1.33
N GLY A 407 39.57 0.08 2.54
CA GLY A 407 40.35 0.13 3.76
C GLY A 407 40.61 1.55 4.32
N ASN A 408 39.93 2.58 3.79
CA ASN A 408 40.05 3.98 4.22
C ASN A 408 38.72 4.54 4.76
N GLY A 409 37.94 3.70 5.42
CA GLY A 409 36.66 4.06 6.01
C GLY A 409 36.01 2.89 6.72
N ALA A 410 34.86 3.16 7.33
CA ALA A 410 34.02 2.16 8.01
C ALA A 410 32.62 2.12 7.41
N CYS A 411 31.98 0.96 7.42
CA CYS A 411 30.58 0.81 7.01
C CYS A 411 29.65 1.43 8.06
N THR A 412 28.66 2.20 7.62
CA THR A 412 27.56 2.69 8.48
C THR A 412 26.51 1.60 8.71
N ASP A 413 25.53 1.89 9.56
CA ASP A 413 24.44 0.95 9.85
C ASP A 413 23.53 0.71 8.63
N GLU A 414 23.57 1.61 7.64
CA GLU A 414 22.91 1.48 6.33
C GLU A 414 23.80 0.83 5.26
N GLY A 415 25.03 0.43 5.60
CA GLY A 415 25.97 -0.20 4.67
C GLY A 415 26.66 0.76 3.69
N ALA A 416 26.63 2.07 3.94
CA ALA A 416 27.40 3.05 3.18
C ALA A 416 28.81 3.23 3.79
N CYS A 417 29.78 3.72 3.01
CA CYS A 417 31.10 4.02 3.56
C CYS A 417 31.15 5.41 4.21
N SER A 418 31.49 5.44 5.50
CA SER A 418 31.97 6.62 6.20
C SER A 418 33.48 6.68 6.06
N CYS A 419 33.97 7.56 5.19
CA CYS A 419 35.40 7.68 4.91
C CYS A 419 36.19 8.27 6.08
N ASP A 420 37.44 7.80 6.21
CA ASP A 420 38.43 8.40 7.08
C ASP A 420 38.80 9.81 6.60
N ASP A 421 39.41 10.62 7.48
CA ASP A 421 39.87 11.96 7.15
C ASP A 421 40.69 11.98 5.85
N ASP A 422 40.43 12.99 5.00
CA ASP A 422 41.01 13.19 3.67
C ASP A 422 40.64 12.15 2.61
N TYR A 423 39.70 11.22 2.85
CA TYR A 423 39.15 10.31 1.84
C TYR A 423 37.70 10.64 1.48
N TYR A 424 37.39 10.48 0.19
CA TYR A 424 36.15 10.90 -0.45
C TYR A 424 35.65 9.83 -1.42
N THR A 425 34.49 10.11 -2.04
CA THR A 425 33.66 9.19 -2.84
C THR A 425 32.98 8.10 -2.03
N GLY A 426 31.93 7.50 -2.60
CA GLY A 426 31.12 6.48 -1.91
C GLY A 426 31.88 5.19 -1.53
N ASP A 427 33.11 5.01 -2.03
CA ASP A 427 33.98 3.87 -1.73
C ASP A 427 35.30 4.28 -1.04
N CYS A 428 35.46 5.56 -0.65
CA CYS A 428 36.66 6.09 0.00
C CYS A 428 37.97 5.83 -0.79
N SER A 429 37.88 5.81 -2.12
CA SER A 429 39.04 5.55 -2.99
C SER A 429 39.83 6.82 -3.33
N VAL A 430 39.24 8.00 -3.18
CA VAL A 430 39.85 9.28 -3.57
C VAL A 430 40.39 10.00 -2.34
N MET A 431 41.71 10.19 -2.29
CA MET A 431 42.35 10.96 -1.21
C MET A 431 42.54 12.43 -1.63
N CYS A 432 42.02 13.37 -0.84
CA CYS A 432 42.21 14.80 -1.01
C CYS A 432 42.49 15.47 0.34
N ALA A 433 43.68 16.05 0.51
CA ALA A 433 43.99 16.87 1.66
C ALA A 433 44.19 18.31 1.20
N ALA A 434 43.37 19.26 1.67
CA ALA A 434 43.37 20.65 1.20
C ALA A 434 44.79 21.27 1.13
N GLU A 435 45.61 21.04 2.15
CA GLU A 435 46.97 21.55 2.26
C GLU A 435 47.95 21.01 1.19
N THR A 436 47.70 19.81 0.66
CA THR A 436 48.65 19.14 -0.25
C THR A 436 48.09 18.84 -1.63
N THR A 437 46.83 18.42 -1.73
CA THR A 437 46.12 18.17 -3.00
C THR A 437 45.64 19.47 -3.63
N CYS A 438 45.19 20.44 -2.81
CA CYS A 438 44.71 21.75 -3.28
C CYS A 438 45.71 22.88 -2.99
N ASN A 439 46.97 22.54 -2.70
CA ASN A 439 48.07 23.46 -2.39
C ASN A 439 47.77 24.47 -1.26
N GLY A 440 46.79 24.20 -0.40
CA GLY A 440 46.34 25.12 0.65
C GLY A 440 45.52 26.33 0.15
N ASN A 441 45.09 26.32 -1.11
CA ASN A 441 44.32 27.41 -1.75
C ASN A 441 42.92 26.96 -2.20
N GLY A 442 42.33 25.99 -1.51
CA GLY A 442 41.02 25.47 -1.81
C GLY A 442 40.60 24.36 -0.84
N SER A 443 39.35 23.93 -0.95
CA SER A 443 38.77 22.85 -0.17
C SER A 443 38.46 21.63 -1.04
N CYS A 444 38.46 20.44 -0.44
CA CYS A 444 38.04 19.22 -1.14
C CYS A 444 36.51 19.13 -1.20
N THR A 445 35.95 18.79 -2.37
CA THR A 445 34.52 18.51 -2.57
C THR A 445 34.15 17.11 -2.08
N GLU A 446 32.87 16.77 -2.07
CA GLU A 446 32.37 15.45 -1.69
C GLU A 446 32.90 14.32 -2.60
N GLU A 447 33.27 14.65 -3.85
CA GLU A 447 33.92 13.74 -4.80
C GLU A 447 35.45 13.71 -4.67
N GLY A 448 36.03 14.45 -3.72
CA GLY A 448 37.48 14.53 -3.50
C GLY A 448 38.23 15.37 -4.54
N ALA A 449 37.54 16.25 -5.27
CA ALA A 449 38.17 17.22 -6.17
C ALA A 449 38.45 18.54 -5.43
N CYS A 450 39.35 19.38 -5.96
CA CYS A 450 39.59 20.70 -5.37
C CYS A 450 38.56 21.73 -5.85
N SER A 451 37.88 22.37 -4.92
CA SER A 451 37.15 23.61 -5.10
C SER A 451 38.05 24.76 -4.65
N CYS A 452 38.52 25.55 -5.60
CA CYS A 452 39.51 26.59 -5.31
C CYS A 452 38.90 27.80 -4.60
N ASP A 453 39.68 28.37 -3.67
CA ASP A 453 39.33 29.61 -3.01
C ASP A 453 39.28 30.77 -4.01
N ASP A 454 38.54 31.82 -3.68
CA ASP A 454 38.44 33.02 -4.52
C ASP A 454 39.82 33.54 -4.91
N GLY A 455 40.04 33.68 -6.21
CA GLY A 455 41.33 34.07 -6.76
C GLY A 455 42.29 32.90 -7.00
N TRP A 456 41.82 31.66 -7.05
CA TRP A 456 42.60 30.48 -7.44
C TRP A 456 41.84 29.57 -8.43
N ASP A 457 42.57 28.84 -9.27
CA ASP A 457 42.06 27.93 -10.31
C ASP A 457 43.09 26.82 -10.59
N GLY A 458 42.75 25.88 -11.48
CA GLY A 458 43.50 24.68 -11.76
C GLY A 458 42.96 23.48 -10.99
N SER A 459 43.28 22.26 -11.43
CA SER A 459 42.77 21.02 -10.81
C SER A 459 43.25 20.80 -9.38
N SER A 460 44.28 21.53 -8.95
CA SER A 460 44.86 21.50 -7.62
C SER A 460 44.98 22.91 -7.02
N CYS A 461 44.26 23.90 -7.55
CA CYS A 461 44.30 25.30 -7.10
C CYS A 461 45.70 25.92 -7.13
N GLU A 462 46.48 25.53 -8.12
CA GLU A 462 47.86 25.97 -8.32
C GLU A 462 47.99 27.29 -9.10
N ILE A 463 46.88 27.81 -9.65
CA ILE A 463 46.83 29.00 -10.51
C ILE A 463 46.18 30.15 -9.75
N GLU A 464 46.92 31.21 -9.43
CA GLU A 464 46.35 32.43 -8.83
C GLU A 464 45.58 33.22 -9.90
N LEU A 465 44.27 33.32 -9.76
CA LEU A 465 43.38 34.18 -10.53
C LEU A 465 43.32 35.58 -9.90
N SER A 466 43.58 36.61 -10.69
CA SER A 466 43.08 37.95 -10.33
C SER A 466 41.56 37.97 -10.57
N PRO A 467 40.70 38.32 -9.59
CA PRO A 467 39.25 38.29 -9.79
C PRO A 467 38.87 39.25 -10.92
N ALA A 468 38.35 38.69 -12.00
CA ALA A 468 37.86 39.48 -13.12
C ALA A 468 36.52 40.09 -12.72
N LEU A 469 36.53 41.39 -12.39
CA LEU A 469 35.31 42.18 -12.51
C LEU A 469 34.83 42.07 -13.96
N GLU A 470 33.68 41.42 -14.16
CA GLU A 470 33.06 41.31 -15.47
C GLU A 470 32.22 42.57 -15.78
N PRO A 471 32.00 42.89 -17.07
CA PRO A 471 31.06 43.94 -17.45
C PRO A 471 29.70 43.76 -16.76
N GLY A 472 29.20 44.82 -16.12
CA GLY A 472 27.92 44.80 -15.39
C GLY A 472 28.02 44.52 -13.89
N SER A 473 29.23 44.37 -13.30
CA SER A 473 29.40 44.32 -11.84
C SER A 473 29.06 45.64 -11.14
N ILE A 474 29.20 46.77 -11.87
CA ILE A 474 28.68 48.08 -11.48
C ILE A 474 27.78 48.63 -12.58
N ALA A 475 26.82 49.48 -12.21
CA ALA A 475 25.98 50.19 -13.16
C ALA A 475 25.76 51.63 -12.70
N PHE A 476 25.89 52.59 -13.63
CA PHE A 476 25.56 53.99 -13.34
C PHE A 476 24.05 54.17 -13.27
N VAL A 477 23.59 54.98 -12.31
CA VAL A 477 22.16 55.23 -12.07
C VAL A 477 21.82 56.72 -12.03
N VAL A 478 22.82 57.60 -11.91
CA VAL A 478 22.66 59.06 -11.96
C VAL A 478 23.87 59.71 -12.60
N VAL A 479 23.64 60.70 -13.46
CA VAL A 479 24.64 61.66 -13.94
C VAL A 479 24.02 63.06 -13.90
N ASN A 480 24.73 64.01 -13.32
CA ASN A 480 24.39 65.43 -13.23
C ASN A 480 25.62 66.23 -13.70
N THR A 481 25.45 67.00 -14.77
CA THR A 481 26.52 67.85 -15.34
C THR A 481 26.35 69.33 -15.02
N ASP A 482 25.24 69.68 -14.37
CA ASP A 482 25.00 70.96 -13.75
C ASP A 482 25.90 71.19 -12.52
N ASN A 483 26.36 72.42 -12.29
CA ASN A 483 27.28 72.70 -11.18
C ASN A 483 26.54 72.63 -9.81
N PRO A 484 26.93 71.74 -8.87
CA PRO A 484 28.11 70.87 -8.91
C PRO A 484 27.91 69.53 -9.62
N ASP A 485 28.87 69.20 -10.51
CA ASP A 485 28.90 67.95 -11.26
C ASP A 485 28.90 66.75 -10.30
N SER A 486 28.06 65.75 -10.56
CA SER A 486 27.96 64.55 -9.74
C SER A 486 27.45 63.34 -10.53
N PHE A 487 27.80 62.14 -10.07
CA PHE A 487 27.25 60.90 -10.61
C PHE A 487 27.09 59.88 -9.47
N ALA A 488 26.27 58.85 -9.70
CA ALA A 488 26.11 57.73 -8.79
C ALA A 488 26.09 56.40 -9.57
N PHE A 489 26.62 55.36 -8.94
CA PHE A 489 26.57 53.99 -9.43
C PHE A 489 26.15 53.03 -8.31
N VAL A 490 25.67 51.86 -8.69
CA VAL A 490 25.32 50.76 -7.79
C VAL A 490 26.16 49.54 -8.09
N THR A 491 26.42 48.76 -7.05
CA THR A 491 27.11 47.47 -7.14
C THR A 491 26.05 46.39 -7.33
N ILE A 492 26.07 45.72 -8.49
CA ILE A 492 25.12 44.64 -8.82
C ILE A 492 25.67 43.28 -8.33
N LEU A 493 26.96 43.24 -8.00
CA LEU A 493 27.65 42.17 -7.31
C LEU A 493 28.51 42.77 -6.20
N ASP A 494 28.85 41.95 -5.21
CA ASP A 494 29.82 42.33 -4.18
C ASP A 494 31.17 42.65 -4.83
N ILE A 495 31.71 43.83 -4.49
CA ILE A 495 33.03 44.25 -4.92
C ILE A 495 34.04 43.78 -3.86
N PRO A 496 35.05 42.98 -4.23
CA PRO A 496 36.06 42.53 -3.28
C PRO A 496 36.74 43.71 -2.58
N ALA A 497 37.10 43.53 -1.30
CA ALA A 497 37.89 44.52 -0.57
C ALA A 497 39.20 44.84 -1.30
N ASP A 498 39.71 46.06 -1.12
CA ASP A 498 40.93 46.57 -1.77
C ASP A 498 40.89 46.66 -3.31
N THR A 499 39.71 46.54 -3.92
CA THR A 499 39.49 46.84 -5.35
C THR A 499 39.56 48.34 -5.59
N THR A 500 40.37 48.78 -6.56
CA THR A 500 40.38 50.18 -7.04
C THR A 500 39.56 50.31 -8.32
N ILE A 501 38.54 51.17 -8.32
CA ILE A 501 37.76 51.46 -9.52
C ILE A 501 38.25 52.76 -10.15
N PHE A 502 38.70 52.67 -11.41
CA PHE A 502 39.08 53.85 -12.20
C PHE A 502 37.89 54.35 -13.00
N LEU A 503 37.52 55.61 -12.76
CA LEU A 503 36.42 56.31 -13.43
C LEU A 503 37.01 57.45 -14.27
N THR A 504 36.59 57.56 -15.53
CA THR A 504 37.12 58.57 -16.44
C THR A 504 36.05 59.05 -17.41
N ASP A 505 36.13 60.32 -17.77
CA ASP A 505 35.39 60.94 -18.86
C ASP A 505 36.12 60.79 -20.20
N ASN A 506 37.37 60.30 -20.22
CA ASN A 506 38.12 60.09 -21.45
C ASN A 506 37.35 59.17 -22.41
N GLY A 507 36.99 59.68 -23.58
CA GLY A 507 36.33 58.86 -24.61
C GLY A 507 37.19 57.66 -25.06
N TRP A 508 36.57 56.52 -25.36
CA TRP A 508 37.25 55.31 -25.84
C TRP A 508 37.43 55.29 -27.36
N HIS A 509 38.62 54.92 -27.84
CA HIS A 509 38.89 54.71 -29.26
C HIS A 509 38.36 53.35 -29.72
N ALA A 510 37.69 53.30 -30.87
CA ALA A 510 37.21 52.03 -31.45
C ALA A 510 38.34 51.03 -31.73
N GLU A 511 39.56 51.51 -31.95
CA GLU A 511 40.78 50.71 -32.15
C GLU A 511 41.44 50.26 -30.83
N GLY A 512 40.90 50.70 -29.68
CA GLY A 512 41.39 50.43 -28.33
C GLY A 512 42.08 51.64 -27.67
N GLY A 513 41.81 51.83 -26.37
CA GLY A 513 42.45 52.82 -25.52
C GLY A 513 41.64 54.11 -25.31
N PHE A 514 41.94 54.80 -24.21
CA PHE A 514 41.34 56.10 -23.85
C PHE A 514 41.97 57.26 -24.63
N ARG A 515 41.18 58.28 -24.93
CA ARG A 515 41.69 59.59 -25.34
C ARG A 515 42.55 60.18 -24.23
N ALA A 516 43.47 61.07 -24.63
CA ALA A 516 44.28 61.82 -23.68
C ALA A 516 43.68 63.21 -23.43
N ASN A 517 43.92 63.77 -22.24
CA ASN A 517 43.65 65.13 -21.77
C ASN A 517 42.40 65.36 -20.89
N GLU A 518 41.73 64.32 -20.41
CA GLU A 518 40.65 64.46 -19.41
C GLU A 518 40.98 63.71 -18.11
N GLY A 519 40.09 63.77 -17.12
CA GLY A 519 40.34 63.36 -15.75
C GLY A 519 40.24 61.85 -15.53
N VAL A 520 40.96 61.34 -14.53
CA VAL A 520 40.77 59.99 -14.01
C VAL A 520 40.62 60.09 -12.49
N LEU A 521 39.51 59.58 -11.99
CA LEU A 521 39.24 59.41 -10.57
C LEU A 521 39.48 57.94 -10.19
N ALA A 522 40.14 57.71 -9.06
CA ALA A 522 40.28 56.38 -8.47
C ALA A 522 39.43 56.37 -7.18
N TRP A 523 38.46 55.45 -7.13
CA TRP A 523 37.66 55.15 -5.95
C TRP A 523 38.24 53.94 -5.24
#